data_AF-A0A5J6GSP3-F1
#
_entry.id   AF-A0A5J6GSP3-F1
#
_cell.length_a   1.000
_cell.length_b   1.000
_cell.length_c   1.000
_cell.angle_alpha   90.00
_cell.angle_beta   90.00
_cell.angle_gamma   90.00
#
_symmetry.space_group_name_H-M   'P 1'
#
loop_
_entity.id
_entity.type
_entity.pdbx_description
1 polymer ?
#
loop_
_entity_poly.entity_id
_entity_poly.type
_entity_poly.pdbx_seq_one_letter_code
_entity_poly.pdbx_strand_id
1 'polypeptide(L)'
;MLAGWLFADLLLVLALVSMADRPDPQADDHPKPGHSKDGEPTRPPTGPRSVDRRPQEFQVSGDDKGDLAKQISRGTRKWSGRTAALVLTFGGGPNGTVYAHRVNSLLGKGRPDMFTKKTATDDFHNLGKRPETAVVRVYFYTAPGG
;
A
#
# COMPACT_ATOMS: atom_id res chain seq x y z
N MET A 1 -35.60 11.86 36.80
CA MET A 1 -35.46 12.70 35.58
C MET A 1 -34.12 13.44 35.63
N LEU A 2 -32.98 12.73 35.53
CA LEU A 2 -31.62 13.33 35.60
C LEU A 2 -30.63 12.72 34.57
N ALA A 3 -31.03 11.72 33.79
CA ALA A 3 -30.16 11.04 32.82
C ALA A 3 -30.16 11.67 31.40
N GLY A 4 -31.11 12.56 31.11
CA GLY A 4 -31.19 13.22 29.78
C GLY A 4 -30.09 14.26 29.55
N TRP A 5 -29.60 14.89 30.62
CA TRP A 5 -28.60 15.95 30.54
C TRP A 5 -27.20 15.40 30.18
N LEU A 6 -26.82 14.27 30.77
CA LEU A 6 -25.54 13.60 30.46
C LEU A 6 -25.49 13.08 29.03
N PHE A 7 -26.62 12.63 28.49
CA PHE A 7 -26.72 12.20 27.09
C PHE A 7 -26.58 13.36 26.12
N ALA A 8 -27.17 14.52 26.42
CA ALA A 8 -27.01 15.73 25.62
C ALA A 8 -25.56 16.23 25.63
N ASP A 9 -24.86 16.14 26.77
CA ASP A 9 -23.45 16.51 26.88
C ASP A 9 -22.55 15.57 26.05
N LEU A 10 -22.80 14.26 26.10
CA LEU A 10 -22.11 13.28 25.26
C LEU A 10 -22.34 13.52 23.77
N LEU A 11 -23.57 13.87 23.36
CA LEU A 11 -23.88 14.24 21.98
C LEU A 11 -23.24 15.57 21.57
N LEU A 12 -23.16 16.54 22.48
CA LEU A 12 -22.53 17.84 22.24
C LEU A 12 -21.02 17.69 22.03
N VAL A 13 -20.34 16.90 22.88
CA VAL A 13 -18.91 16.61 22.74
C VAL A 13 -18.63 15.87 21.42
N LEU A 14 -19.44 14.87 21.08
CA LEU A 14 -19.29 14.13 19.82
C LEU A 14 -19.49 15.03 18.59
N ALA A 15 -20.47 15.94 18.63
CA ALA A 15 -20.70 16.91 17.56
C ALA A 15 -19.52 17.87 17.39
N LEU A 16 -18.92 18.34 18.49
CA LEU A 16 -17.77 19.23 18.46
C LEU A 16 -16.54 18.56 17.83
N VAL A 17 -16.24 17.31 18.22
CA VAL A 17 -15.13 16.52 17.65
C VAL A 17 -15.33 16.28 16.15
N SER A 18 -16.58 16.08 15.71
CA SER A 18 -16.87 15.86 14.28
C SER A 18 -16.69 17.11 13.39
N MET A 19 -16.81 18.33 13.95
CA MET A 19 -16.63 19.56 13.19
C MET A 19 -15.17 20.04 13.13
N ALA A 20 -14.29 19.52 13.97
CA ALA A 20 -12.86 19.88 13.98
C ALA A 20 -12.11 19.38 12.73
N ASP A 21 -12.72 18.52 11.92
CA ASP A 21 -12.11 17.87 10.77
C ASP A 21 -12.40 18.59 9.43
N ARG A 22 -12.66 19.90 9.47
CA ARG A 22 -12.76 20.70 8.23
C ARG A 22 -11.35 21.01 7.73
N PRO A 23 -10.89 20.44 6.60
CA PRO A 23 -9.64 20.85 6.00
C PRO A 23 -9.76 22.33 5.57
N ASP A 24 -8.69 23.07 5.84
CA ASP A 24 -8.52 24.45 5.42
C ASP A 24 -8.67 24.57 3.88
N PRO A 25 -9.60 25.40 3.37
CA PRO A 25 -9.78 25.58 1.93
C PRO A 25 -8.67 26.41 1.25
N GLN A 26 -7.62 26.83 1.97
CA GLN A 26 -6.47 27.56 1.40
C GLN A 26 -5.26 26.67 1.06
N ALA A 27 -5.42 25.35 0.94
CA ALA A 27 -4.36 24.45 0.47
C ALA A 27 -4.07 24.53 -1.06
N ASP A 28 -4.22 25.70 -1.68
CA ASP A 28 -4.00 25.92 -3.12
C ASP A 28 -3.05 27.11 -3.39
N ASP A 29 -1.89 27.12 -2.74
CA ASP A 29 -0.73 27.86 -3.26
C ASP A 29 0.14 26.92 -4.12
N HIS A 30 -0.37 26.59 -5.30
CA HIS A 30 0.39 25.89 -6.33
C HIS A 30 1.34 26.89 -7.03
N PRO A 31 2.66 26.66 -7.08
CA PRO A 31 3.55 27.47 -7.91
C PRO A 31 3.17 27.27 -9.39
N LYS A 32 2.85 28.36 -10.09
CA LYS A 32 2.57 28.33 -11.53
C LYS A 32 3.79 27.83 -12.30
N PRO A 33 3.65 26.90 -13.28
CA PRO A 33 4.75 26.55 -14.17
C PRO A 33 5.10 27.76 -15.04
N GLY A 34 6.30 28.29 -14.87
CA GLY A 34 6.88 29.26 -15.79
C GLY A 34 7.22 28.58 -17.11
N HIS A 35 6.75 29.14 -18.22
CA HIS A 35 7.19 28.74 -19.56
C HIS A 35 8.69 29.03 -19.72
N SER A 36 9.49 27.97 -19.88
CA SER A 36 10.86 28.06 -20.38
C SER A 36 11.05 27.10 -21.54
N LYS A 37 11.64 27.66 -22.60
CA LYS A 37 11.81 27.14 -23.95
C LYS A 37 12.80 25.97 -24.04
N ASP A 38 12.74 25.31 -25.19
CA ASP A 38 13.59 24.22 -25.71
C ASP A 38 15.08 24.24 -25.31
N GLY A 39 15.61 23.05 -25.05
CA GLY A 39 17.05 22.73 -25.10
C GLY A 39 17.58 21.91 -23.92
N GLU A 40 17.68 20.57 -24.10
CA GLU A 40 18.75 19.61 -23.70
C GLU A 40 19.50 19.73 -22.33
N PRO A 41 19.96 18.66 -21.63
CA PRO A 41 19.85 17.21 -21.82
C PRO A 41 18.94 16.53 -20.75
N THR A 42 18.56 15.27 -20.99
CA THR A 42 17.89 14.41 -20.00
C THR A 42 18.79 14.20 -18.78
N ARG A 43 18.72 15.11 -17.81
CA ARG A 43 19.24 14.83 -16.47
C ARG A 43 18.41 13.67 -15.90
N PRO A 44 19.03 12.59 -15.41
CA PRO A 44 18.29 11.57 -14.70
C PRO A 44 17.55 12.24 -13.53
N PRO A 45 16.28 11.88 -13.29
CA PRO A 45 15.51 12.49 -12.22
C PRO A 45 16.27 12.34 -10.90
N THR A 46 16.61 13.47 -10.28
CA THR A 46 17.36 13.56 -9.02
C THR A 46 16.45 13.41 -7.78
N GLY A 47 15.14 13.26 -7.98
CA GLY A 47 14.16 13.05 -6.93
C GLY A 47 13.82 11.57 -6.66
N PRO A 48 13.16 11.27 -5.53
CA PRO A 48 12.64 9.93 -5.27
C PRO A 48 11.74 9.46 -6.41
N ARG A 49 11.84 8.18 -6.78
CA ARG A 49 10.93 7.59 -7.78
C ARG A 49 9.50 7.60 -7.24
N SER A 50 8.57 8.16 -8.02
CA SER A 50 7.15 8.16 -7.68
C SER A 50 6.54 6.76 -7.72
N VAL A 51 5.48 6.57 -6.96
CA VAL A 51 4.74 5.30 -6.83
C VAL A 51 3.34 5.47 -7.39
N ASP A 52 2.91 4.53 -8.23
CA ASP A 52 1.54 4.45 -8.73
C ASP A 52 0.59 4.15 -7.56
N ARG A 53 -0.44 4.97 -7.39
CA ARG A 53 -1.42 4.86 -6.30
C ARG A 53 -2.38 3.68 -6.46
N ARG A 54 -2.41 3.01 -7.62
CA ARG A 54 -3.30 1.88 -7.90
C ARG A 54 -2.58 0.55 -7.65
N PRO A 55 -2.86 -0.15 -6.53
CA PRO A 55 -2.23 -1.43 -6.27
C PRO A 55 -2.71 -2.47 -7.28
N GLN A 56 -1.86 -3.47 -7.49
CA GLN A 56 -2.26 -4.71 -8.12
C GLN A 56 -2.28 -5.83 -7.08
N GLU A 57 -3.28 -6.71 -7.17
CA GLU A 57 -3.52 -7.70 -6.14
C GLU A 57 -3.37 -9.13 -6.64
N PHE A 58 -2.85 -9.99 -5.78
CA PHE A 58 -2.94 -11.44 -5.93
C PHE A 58 -3.13 -12.08 -4.55
N GLN A 59 -3.52 -13.35 -4.55
CA GLN A 59 -3.74 -14.12 -3.33
C GLN A 59 -2.80 -15.31 -3.27
N VAL A 60 -2.42 -15.68 -2.06
CA VAL A 60 -1.67 -16.91 -1.76
C VAL A 60 -2.30 -17.63 -0.60
N SER A 61 -2.12 -18.94 -0.56
CA SER A 61 -2.62 -19.77 0.53
C SER A 61 -1.78 -21.03 0.78
N GLY A 62 -1.87 -21.56 1.99
CA GLY A 62 -1.17 -22.77 2.45
C GLY A 62 0.18 -22.46 3.12
N ASP A 63 0.85 -23.51 3.59
CA ASP A 63 2.03 -23.39 4.44
C ASP A 63 3.38 -23.65 3.77
N ASP A 64 3.39 -24.45 2.69
CA ASP A 64 4.63 -24.85 2.05
C ASP A 64 5.33 -23.66 1.37
N LYS A 65 6.58 -23.40 1.78
CA LYS A 65 7.36 -22.26 1.28
C LYS A 65 7.65 -22.35 -0.21
N GLY A 66 7.84 -23.56 -0.75
CA GLY A 66 8.08 -23.79 -2.16
C GLY A 66 6.85 -23.45 -3.00
N ASP A 67 5.69 -23.90 -2.57
CA ASP A 67 4.43 -23.66 -3.23
C ASP A 67 3.97 -22.21 -3.10
N LEU A 68 4.21 -21.55 -1.97
CA LEU A 68 3.99 -20.11 -1.83
C LEU A 68 4.86 -19.32 -2.82
N ALA A 69 6.15 -19.65 -2.96
CA ALA A 69 7.01 -19.00 -3.96
C ALA A 69 6.50 -19.21 -5.40
N LYS A 70 6.01 -20.42 -5.73
CA LYS A 70 5.38 -20.70 -7.04
C LYS A 70 4.09 -19.91 -7.22
N GLN A 71 3.25 -19.78 -6.19
CA GLN A 71 2.03 -18.98 -6.24
C GLN A 71 2.35 -17.49 -6.48
N ILE A 72 3.34 -16.93 -5.78
CA ILE A 72 3.84 -15.57 -6.01
C ILE A 72 4.31 -15.40 -7.46
N SER A 73 5.13 -16.33 -7.96
CA SER A 73 5.63 -16.30 -9.34
C SER A 73 4.49 -16.31 -10.37
N ARG A 74 3.48 -17.16 -10.18
CA ARG A 74 2.31 -17.26 -11.06
C ARG A 74 1.41 -16.03 -10.99
N GLY A 75 1.08 -15.56 -9.77
CA GLY A 75 0.21 -14.42 -9.55
C GLY A 75 0.76 -13.11 -10.10
N THR A 76 2.09 -13.00 -10.16
CA THR A 76 2.79 -11.80 -10.64
C THR A 76 3.18 -11.84 -12.12
N ARG A 77 2.94 -12.96 -12.82
CA ARG A 77 3.39 -13.16 -14.22
C ARG A 77 2.97 -12.03 -15.16
N LYS A 78 1.73 -11.55 -15.02
CA LYS A 78 1.14 -10.50 -15.88
C LYS A 78 1.76 -9.11 -15.69
N TRP A 79 2.57 -8.89 -14.65
CA TRP A 79 3.23 -7.60 -14.37
C TRP A 79 4.74 -7.65 -14.64
N SER A 80 5.18 -8.57 -15.50
CA SER A 80 6.59 -8.72 -15.88
C SER A 80 7.21 -7.40 -16.33
N GLY A 81 8.46 -7.14 -15.92
CA GLY A 81 9.19 -5.91 -16.25
C GLY A 81 8.85 -4.70 -15.38
N ARG A 82 7.89 -4.81 -14.45
CA ARG A 82 7.60 -3.77 -13.47
C ARG A 82 8.34 -4.03 -12.16
N THR A 83 8.82 -2.97 -11.51
CA THR A 83 9.49 -3.05 -10.19
C THR A 83 8.55 -2.61 -9.08
N ALA A 84 8.39 -3.45 -8.06
CA ALA A 84 7.57 -3.13 -6.89
C ALA A 84 8.27 -2.11 -5.99
N ALA A 85 7.54 -1.07 -5.62
CA ALA A 85 7.99 -0.04 -4.68
C ALA A 85 7.59 -0.40 -3.24
N LEU A 86 6.33 -0.78 -3.07
CA LEU A 86 5.71 -1.10 -1.77
C LEU A 86 4.81 -2.31 -1.92
N VAL A 87 4.86 -3.22 -0.93
CA VAL A 87 3.98 -4.38 -0.84
C VAL A 87 3.29 -4.38 0.52
N LEU A 88 1.97 -4.41 0.51
CA LEU A 88 1.15 -4.54 1.71
C LEU A 88 0.53 -5.94 1.71
N THR A 89 0.82 -6.73 2.74
CA THR A 89 0.35 -8.11 2.81
C THR A 89 -0.61 -8.30 3.97
N PHE A 90 -1.81 -8.79 3.68
CA PHE A 90 -2.89 -8.97 4.65
C PHE A 90 -3.12 -10.46 4.88
N GLY A 91 -2.46 -11.03 5.90
CA GLY A 91 -2.62 -12.44 6.26
C GLY A 91 -3.91 -12.70 7.04
N GLY A 92 -4.54 -13.84 6.82
CA GLY A 92 -5.82 -14.17 7.43
C GLY A 92 -5.73 -14.68 8.86
N GLY A 93 -6.78 -14.40 9.64
CA GLY A 93 -6.91 -14.85 11.03
C GLY A 93 -6.13 -14.02 12.05
N PRO A 94 -6.19 -14.39 13.34
CA PRO A 94 -5.59 -13.64 14.44
C PRO A 94 -4.05 -13.50 14.33
N ASN A 95 -3.39 -14.52 13.78
CA ASN A 95 -1.94 -14.53 13.54
C ASN A 95 -1.58 -14.08 12.11
N GLY A 96 -2.44 -13.28 11.48
CA GLY A 96 -2.31 -12.88 10.09
C GLY A 96 -0.99 -12.15 9.78
N THR A 97 -0.47 -11.35 10.70
CA THR A 97 0.82 -10.66 10.53
C THR A 97 2.00 -11.63 10.42
N VAL A 98 1.99 -12.74 11.18
CA VAL A 98 3.02 -13.80 11.09
C VAL A 98 2.97 -14.48 9.73
N TYR A 99 1.77 -14.77 9.23
CA TYR A 99 1.60 -15.35 7.91
C TYR A 99 2.01 -14.36 6.80
N ALA A 100 1.62 -13.09 6.92
CA ALA A 100 2.03 -12.01 6.02
C ALA A 100 3.56 -11.88 5.95
N HIS A 101 4.23 -11.91 7.11
CA HIS A 101 5.68 -11.86 7.20
C HIS A 101 6.34 -13.02 6.46
N ARG A 102 5.81 -14.24 6.62
CA ARG A 102 6.28 -15.42 5.89
C ARG A 102 6.13 -15.21 4.38
N VAL A 103 4.98 -14.74 3.91
CA VAL A 103 4.75 -14.45 2.49
C VAL A 103 5.73 -13.39 1.97
N ASN A 104 5.92 -12.31 2.72
CA ASN A 104 6.84 -11.22 2.39
C ASN A 104 8.30 -11.70 2.25
N SER A 105 8.74 -12.61 3.13
CA SER A 105 10.08 -13.23 3.04
C SER A 105 10.31 -14.05 1.76
N LEU A 106 9.24 -14.48 1.08
CA LEU A 106 9.29 -15.32 -0.11
C LEU A 106 9.11 -14.53 -1.42
N LEU A 107 8.78 -13.23 -1.35
CA LEU A 107 8.55 -12.40 -2.54
C LEU A 107 9.75 -12.41 -3.48
N GLY A 108 10.96 -12.14 -2.96
CA GLY A 108 12.18 -12.15 -3.74
C GLY A 108 12.52 -13.53 -4.33
N LYS A 109 12.12 -14.62 -3.67
CA LYS A 109 12.29 -15.98 -4.20
C LYS A 109 11.31 -16.29 -5.33
N GLY A 110 10.06 -15.85 -5.20
CA GLY A 110 9.02 -16.07 -6.21
C GLY A 110 9.19 -15.21 -7.46
N ARG A 111 9.70 -13.98 -7.30
CA ARG A 111 9.84 -13.00 -8.39
C ARG A 111 10.98 -11.99 -8.15
N PRO A 112 12.26 -12.41 -8.32
CA PRO A 112 13.42 -11.59 -7.96
C PRO A 112 13.60 -10.31 -8.79
N ASP A 113 13.10 -10.29 -10.02
CA ASP A 113 13.13 -9.12 -10.92
C ASP A 113 12.16 -8.01 -10.47
N MET A 114 11.08 -8.38 -9.78
CA MET A 114 10.03 -7.46 -9.34
C MET A 114 10.22 -7.00 -7.90
N PHE A 115 10.53 -7.94 -6.99
CA PHE A 115 10.69 -7.68 -5.56
C PHE A 115 12.18 -7.68 -5.22
N THR A 116 12.73 -6.48 -5.10
CA THR A 116 14.17 -6.27 -4.87
C THR A 116 14.42 -5.96 -3.39
N LYS A 117 15.70 -5.87 -3.00
CA LYS A 117 16.09 -5.43 -1.64
C LYS A 117 15.57 -4.03 -1.27
N LYS A 118 15.15 -3.22 -2.25
CA LYS A 118 14.62 -1.87 -2.06
C LYS A 118 13.10 -1.83 -1.91
N THR A 119 12.42 -2.95 -2.14
CA THR A 119 10.97 -3.03 -2.01
C THR A 119 10.60 -2.94 -0.53
N ALA A 120 9.81 -1.93 -0.16
CA ALA A 120 9.27 -1.84 1.19
C ALA A 120 8.13 -2.85 1.36
N THR A 121 8.07 -3.50 2.51
CA THR A 121 7.04 -4.50 2.83
C THR A 121 6.42 -4.18 4.18
N ASP A 122 5.11 -4.37 4.30
CA ASP A 122 4.40 -4.23 5.56
C ASP A 122 3.42 -5.41 5.77
N ASP A 123 3.22 -5.75 7.05
CA ASP A 123 2.57 -6.97 7.51
C ASP A 123 1.28 -6.64 8.27
N PHE A 124 0.14 -7.02 7.71
CA PHE A 124 -1.17 -6.80 8.31
C PHE A 124 -1.91 -8.12 8.55
N HIS A 125 -2.88 -8.09 9.46
CA HIS A 125 -3.83 -9.17 9.63
C HIS A 125 -5.20 -8.81 9.02
N ASN A 126 -5.95 -9.82 8.63
CA ASN A 126 -7.31 -9.72 8.13
C ASN A 126 -8.17 -10.79 8.83
N LEU A 127 -8.92 -10.36 9.84
CA LEU A 127 -9.76 -11.25 10.65
C LEU A 127 -10.92 -11.86 9.86
N GLY A 128 -11.29 -11.28 8.72
CA GLY A 128 -12.34 -11.79 7.83
C GLY A 128 -11.85 -12.87 6.85
N LYS A 129 -10.57 -13.24 6.89
CA LYS A 129 -9.98 -14.28 6.03
C LYS A 129 -9.54 -15.48 6.87
N ARG A 130 -9.52 -16.65 6.22
CA ARG A 130 -9.08 -17.90 6.85
C ARG A 130 -7.60 -17.82 7.20
N PRO A 131 -7.14 -18.48 8.26
CA PRO A 131 -5.72 -18.70 8.50
C PRO A 131 -5.03 -19.24 7.24
N GLU A 132 -3.72 -19.01 7.15
CA GLU A 132 -2.89 -19.48 6.03
C GLU A 132 -3.36 -18.98 4.66
N THR A 133 -3.94 -17.79 4.62
CA THR A 133 -4.25 -17.08 3.38
C THR A 133 -3.70 -15.67 3.47
N ALA A 134 -3.30 -15.09 2.35
CA ALA A 134 -2.94 -13.68 2.30
C ALA A 134 -3.41 -13.03 1.00
N VAL A 135 -3.87 -11.79 1.13
CA VAL A 135 -4.03 -10.87 0.00
C VAL A 135 -2.78 -10.00 -0.05
N VAL A 136 -2.10 -9.98 -1.19
CA VAL A 136 -0.89 -9.20 -1.40
C VAL A 136 -1.22 -8.04 -2.34
N ARG A 137 -1.03 -6.81 -1.88
CA ARG A 137 -1.17 -5.58 -2.67
C ARG A 137 0.19 -5.05 -3.07
N VAL A 138 0.44 -4.95 -4.37
CA VAL A 138 1.71 -4.49 -4.94
C VAL A 138 1.52 -3.11 -5.57
N TYR A 139 2.22 -2.12 -5.02
CA TYR A 139 2.35 -0.79 -5.60
C TYR A 139 3.65 -0.72 -6.39
N PHE A 140 3.57 -0.29 -7.64
CA PHE A 140 4.71 -0.21 -8.54
C PHE A 140 5.24 1.22 -8.62
N TYR A 141 6.52 1.36 -8.94
CA TYR A 141 7.02 2.65 -9.40
C TYR A 141 6.28 3.10 -10.67
N THR A 142 6.13 4.40 -10.85
CA THR A 142 5.65 4.96 -12.11
C THR A 142 6.67 4.70 -13.23
N ALA A 143 6.19 4.67 -14.48
CA ALA A 143 7.07 4.62 -15.63
C ALA A 143 7.86 5.95 -15.71
N PRO A 144 9.11 5.93 -16.21
CA PRO A 144 9.84 7.17 -16.47
C PRO A 144 9.05 8.03 -17.47
N GLY A 145 8.61 9.23 -17.07
CA GLY A 145 7.91 10.19 -17.94
C GLY A 145 6.39 10.27 -17.78
N GLY A 146 5.82 9.71 -16.70
CA GLY A 146 4.41 9.91 -16.33
C GLY A 146 4.13 11.25 -15.65
#